data_AF-A0AAJ1L6B0-F1
#
_entry.id   AF-A0AAJ1L6B0-F1
#
_cell.length_a   1.000
_cell.length_b   1.000
_cell.length_c   1.000
_cell.angle_alpha   90.00
_cell.angle_beta   90.00
_cell.angle_gamma   90.00
#
_symmetry.space_group_name_H-M   'P 1'
#
loop_
_entity.id
_entity.type
_entity.pdbx_description
1 polymer ?
#
loop_
_entity_poly.entity_id
_entity_poly.type
_entity_poly.pdbx_seq_one_letter_code
_entity_poly.pdbx_strand_id
1 'polypeptide(L)'
;MYSNAYLDLGEVQIGLYGNSRYSTLNLITANNEIFEEYFQNTNTDINYKKKQFVKGFVAADRQIDLNLNVVYEKLGLYQNSQPIIPVFKRKDLSTLHEIANIISEDLISLFKEYDKSLKQYFASSRYSNEITYEEFFIWWYHFFYTKVTEELIKQGVIITSAQENQTYMIH
;
A
#
# COMPACT_ATOMS: atom_id res chain seq x y z
N MET A 1 -4.70 12.11 0.64
CA MET A 1 -3.50 11.83 -0.19
C MET A 1 -3.34 10.33 -0.27
N TYR A 2 -3.44 9.76 -1.47
CA TYR A 2 -3.11 8.35 -1.64
C TYR A 2 -1.63 8.17 -1.36
N SER A 3 -1.24 7.08 -0.72
CA SER A 3 0.16 6.72 -0.52
C SER A 3 0.21 5.25 -0.13
N ASN A 4 1.42 4.71 -0.12
CA ASN A 4 1.68 3.33 0.21
C ASN A 4 2.33 3.24 1.59
N ALA A 5 1.86 2.33 2.41
CA ALA A 5 2.53 1.93 3.65
C ALA A 5 3.03 0.50 3.50
N TYR A 6 4.14 0.21 4.15
CA TYR A 6 4.81 -1.06 4.00
C TYR A 6 5.28 -1.64 5.32
N LEU A 7 5.18 -2.96 5.44
CA LEU A 7 5.76 -3.74 6.53
C LEU A 7 6.58 -4.88 5.94
N ASP A 8 7.90 -4.79 6.08
CA ASP A 8 8.82 -5.84 5.67
C ASP A 8 8.98 -6.89 6.79
N LEU A 9 8.67 -8.15 6.48
CA LEU A 9 8.81 -9.29 7.39
C LEU A 9 9.87 -10.31 6.87
N GLY A 10 10.73 -9.86 5.96
CA GLY A 10 11.82 -10.61 5.35
C GLY A 10 11.39 -11.37 4.10
N GLU A 11 10.95 -12.62 4.26
CA GLU A 11 10.49 -13.44 3.13
C GLU A 11 9.15 -12.99 2.58
N VAL A 12 8.38 -12.26 3.38
CA VAL A 12 7.06 -11.77 3.03
C VAL A 12 6.98 -10.31 3.39
N GLN A 13 6.28 -9.55 2.55
CA GLN A 13 6.13 -8.12 2.74
C GLN A 13 4.68 -7.72 2.51
N ILE A 14 4.18 -6.80 3.33
CA ILE A 14 2.78 -6.37 3.32
C ILE A 14 2.74 -4.93 2.85
N GLY A 15 2.00 -4.68 1.79
CA GLY A 15 1.72 -3.35 1.29
C GLY A 15 0.28 -2.95 1.52
N LEU A 16 0.08 -1.65 1.74
CA LEU A 16 -1.23 -1.06 1.92
C LEU A 16 -1.28 0.26 1.16
N TYR A 17 -2.05 0.29 0.08
CA TYR A 17 -2.30 1.50 -0.69
C TYR A 17 -3.65 2.08 -0.32
N GLY A 18 -3.76 3.40 -0.20
CA GLY A 18 -5.04 4.05 0.08
C GLY A 18 -4.84 5.38 0.77
N ASN A 19 -5.92 6.03 1.20
CA ASN A 19 -5.88 7.32 1.91
C ASN A 19 -6.27 7.18 3.40
N SER A 20 -6.86 6.05 3.80
CA SER A 20 -7.32 5.74 5.17
C SER A 20 -6.46 4.70 5.89
N ARG A 21 -5.17 4.62 5.54
CA ARG A 21 -4.26 3.53 5.94
C ARG A 21 -4.10 3.33 7.45
N TYR A 22 -4.21 4.42 8.22
CA TYR A 22 -4.01 4.42 9.67
C TYR A 22 -5.30 4.68 10.47
N SER A 23 -6.41 4.95 9.79
CA SER A 23 -7.73 5.19 10.40
C SER A 23 -8.65 3.97 10.36
N THR A 24 -8.22 2.88 9.70
CA THR A 24 -8.98 1.64 9.56
C THR A 24 -8.17 0.45 10.04
N LEU A 25 -8.88 -0.59 10.50
CA LEU A 25 -8.25 -1.87 10.83
C LEU A 25 -7.78 -2.56 9.55
N ASN A 26 -6.50 -2.93 9.52
CA ASN A 26 -5.88 -3.69 8.45
C ASN A 26 -4.67 -4.45 9.01
N LEU A 27 -4.03 -5.27 8.17
CA LEU A 27 -2.93 -6.12 8.62
C LEU A 27 -1.71 -5.32 9.14
N ILE A 28 -1.47 -4.10 8.64
CA ILE A 28 -0.38 -3.23 9.14
C ILE A 28 -0.75 -2.66 10.52
N THR A 29 -1.98 -2.18 10.70
CA THR A 29 -2.45 -1.56 11.94
C THR A 29 -2.90 -2.56 13.01
N ALA A 30 -3.13 -3.82 12.66
CA ALA A 30 -3.55 -4.87 13.58
C ALA A 30 -2.57 -5.03 14.76
N ASN A 31 -3.14 -5.09 15.97
CA ASN A 31 -2.43 -5.29 17.23
C ASN A 31 -2.56 -6.76 17.70
N ASN A 32 -2.05 -7.06 18.89
CA ASN A 32 -2.11 -8.42 19.44
C ASN A 32 -3.53 -8.94 19.64
N GLU A 33 -4.48 -8.08 20.06
CA GLU A 33 -5.86 -8.44 20.37
C GLU A 33 -6.58 -9.08 19.18
N ILE A 34 -6.36 -8.54 17.98
CA ILE A 34 -6.92 -9.09 16.73
C ILE A 34 -6.49 -10.54 16.47
N PHE A 35 -5.32 -10.91 16.99
CA PHE A 35 -4.69 -12.21 16.78
C PHE A 35 -4.89 -13.18 17.95
N GLU A 36 -5.50 -12.77 19.07
CA GLU A 36 -5.65 -13.61 20.27
C GLU A 36 -6.52 -14.85 20.03
N GLU A 37 -7.58 -14.71 19.24
CA GLU A 37 -8.46 -15.82 18.87
C GLU A 37 -7.74 -16.91 18.05
N TYR A 38 -6.64 -16.56 17.38
CA TYR A 38 -5.90 -17.47 16.50
C TYR A 38 -4.55 -17.92 17.08
N PHE A 39 -3.79 -17.01 17.69
CA PHE A 39 -2.54 -17.31 18.36
C PHE A 39 -2.78 -17.36 19.87
N GLN A 40 -2.85 -18.58 20.41
CA GLN A 40 -3.05 -18.84 21.85
C GLN A 40 -1.98 -18.21 22.77
N ASN A 41 -0.86 -17.73 22.21
CA ASN A 41 0.23 -17.11 22.96
C ASN A 41 0.23 -15.58 22.81
N THR A 42 -0.18 -14.88 23.87
CA THR A 42 -0.25 -13.42 23.94
C THR A 42 1.13 -12.75 24.01
N ASN A 43 2.17 -13.45 24.48
CA ASN A 43 3.54 -12.92 24.67
C ASN A 43 4.41 -12.94 23.40
N THR A 44 3.88 -13.36 22.27
CA THR A 44 4.64 -13.42 21.02
C THR A 44 4.65 -12.06 20.32
N ASP A 45 5.81 -11.66 19.78
CA ASP A 45 5.99 -10.44 19.00
C ASP A 45 4.94 -10.32 17.88
N ILE A 46 4.36 -9.12 17.73
CA ILE A 46 3.28 -8.87 16.77
C ILE A 46 3.73 -9.04 15.32
N ASN A 47 4.97 -8.68 14.98
CA ASN A 47 5.49 -8.84 13.62
C ASN A 47 5.76 -10.31 13.32
N TYR A 48 6.18 -11.10 14.32
CA TYR A 48 6.24 -12.55 14.20
C TYR A 48 4.85 -13.15 13.94
N LYS A 49 3.81 -12.75 14.70
CA LYS A 49 2.43 -13.21 14.48
C LYS A 49 1.94 -12.86 13.07
N LYS A 50 2.12 -11.61 12.64
CA LYS A 50 1.81 -11.17 11.27
C LYS A 50 2.53 -12.03 10.25
N LYS A 51 3.83 -12.29 10.44
CA LYS A 51 4.62 -13.13 9.53
C LYS A 51 4.06 -14.54 9.41
N GLN A 52 3.75 -15.21 10.52
CA GLN A 52 3.15 -16.55 10.48
C GLN A 52 1.77 -16.54 9.83
N PHE A 53 0.96 -15.53 10.15
CA PHE A 53 -0.37 -15.35 9.58
C PHE A 53 -0.33 -15.18 8.07
N VAL A 54 0.61 -14.37 7.54
CA VAL A 54 0.77 -14.21 6.09
C VAL A 54 1.36 -15.45 5.44
N LYS A 55 2.33 -16.13 6.07
CA LYS A 55 2.83 -17.41 5.55
C LYS A 55 1.72 -18.44 5.41
N GLY A 56 0.83 -18.53 6.40
CA GLY A 56 -0.37 -19.36 6.31
C GLY A 56 -1.26 -18.95 5.13
N PHE A 57 -1.48 -17.65 4.94
CA PHE A 57 -2.30 -17.12 3.83
C PHE A 57 -1.71 -17.47 2.46
N VAL A 58 -0.39 -17.33 2.28
CA VAL A 58 0.29 -17.58 1.00
C VAL A 58 0.46 -19.08 0.72
N ALA A 59 0.69 -19.89 1.75
CA ALA A 59 0.89 -21.33 1.62
C ALA A 59 -0.42 -22.13 1.50
N ALA A 60 -1.58 -21.54 1.80
CA ALA A 60 -2.84 -22.25 1.86
C ALA A 60 -3.28 -22.83 0.51
N ASP A 61 -3.07 -24.13 0.34
CA ASP A 61 -3.79 -24.96 -0.62
C ASP A 61 -5.16 -25.33 0.01
N ARG A 62 -6.09 -24.37 0.02
CA ARG A 62 -7.56 -24.50 0.20
C ARG A 62 -8.15 -25.34 1.37
N GLN A 63 -7.40 -25.79 2.36
CA GLN A 63 -7.97 -26.24 3.64
C GLN A 63 -7.62 -25.23 4.74
N ILE A 64 -8.44 -24.19 4.84
CA ILE A 64 -8.27 -23.12 5.82
C ILE A 64 -9.21 -23.41 7.00
N ASP A 65 -8.64 -23.40 8.20
CA ASP A 65 -9.37 -23.41 9.48
C ASP A 65 -10.45 -22.31 9.48
N LEU A 66 -11.68 -22.64 9.84
CA LEU A 66 -12.82 -21.70 9.85
C LEU A 66 -12.53 -20.47 10.73
N ASN A 67 -11.74 -20.62 11.80
CA ASN A 67 -11.36 -19.51 12.67
C ASN A 67 -10.39 -18.53 11.99
N LEU A 68 -9.55 -19.02 11.07
CA LEU A 68 -8.65 -18.19 10.25
C LEU A 68 -9.42 -17.32 9.26
N ASN A 69 -10.48 -17.87 8.65
CA ASN A 69 -11.33 -17.13 7.73
C ASN A 69 -11.98 -15.91 8.40
N VAL A 70 -12.42 -16.04 9.65
CA VAL A 70 -13.00 -14.92 10.41
C VAL A 70 -11.98 -13.77 10.56
N VAL A 71 -10.73 -14.10 10.89
CA VAL A 71 -9.67 -13.08 11.01
C VAL A 71 -9.29 -12.50 9.64
N TYR A 72 -9.25 -13.32 8.59
CA TYR A 72 -9.00 -12.85 7.21
C TYR A 72 -10.09 -11.89 6.72
N GLU A 73 -11.36 -12.17 7.00
CA GLU A 73 -12.48 -11.29 6.65
C GLU A 73 -12.47 -10.01 7.50
N LYS A 74 -12.23 -10.10 8.82
CA LYS A 74 -12.04 -8.93 9.70
C LYS A 74 -10.94 -7.98 9.20
N LEU A 75 -9.87 -8.53 8.64
CA LEU A 75 -8.74 -7.78 8.10
C LEU A 75 -8.91 -7.38 6.61
N GLY A 76 -10.04 -7.68 5.99
CA GLY A 76 -10.34 -7.34 4.60
C GLY A 76 -9.52 -8.11 3.57
N LEU A 77 -8.88 -9.21 3.95
CA LEU A 77 -8.08 -10.05 3.05
C LEU A 77 -8.96 -11.02 2.26
N TYR A 78 -10.08 -11.43 2.87
CA TYR A 78 -11.07 -12.34 2.29
C TYR A 78 -12.43 -11.65 2.14
N GLN A 79 -13.20 -12.16 1.19
CA GLN A 79 -14.64 -11.89 1.05
C GLN A 79 -15.32 -13.18 0.61
N ASN A 80 -16.40 -13.58 1.30
CA ASN A 80 -17.14 -14.81 0.99
C ASN A 80 -16.22 -16.04 0.94
N SER A 81 -15.31 -16.17 1.92
CA SER A 81 -14.32 -17.27 1.98
C SER A 81 -13.38 -17.37 0.76
N GLN A 82 -13.16 -16.28 0.03
CA GLN A 82 -12.17 -16.21 -1.06
C GLN A 82 -11.18 -15.05 -0.82
N PRO A 83 -9.89 -15.23 -1.17
CA PRO A 83 -8.92 -14.13 -1.15
C PRO A 83 -9.32 -13.06 -2.16
N ILE A 84 -9.33 -11.80 -1.72
CA ILE A 84 -9.64 -10.63 -2.56
C ILE A 84 -8.45 -9.69 -2.75
N ILE A 85 -7.31 -10.02 -2.16
CA ILE A 85 -6.08 -9.22 -2.28
C ILE A 85 -5.08 -9.89 -3.24
N PRO A 86 -4.32 -9.09 -4.00
CA PRO A 86 -3.26 -9.62 -4.84
C PRO A 86 -2.06 -10.07 -3.99
N VAL A 87 -1.50 -11.23 -4.37
CA VAL A 87 -0.24 -11.77 -3.84
C VAL A 87 0.76 -11.86 -5.00
N PHE A 88 1.79 -11.03 -4.94
CA PHE A 88 2.84 -10.96 -5.96
C PHE A 88 4.00 -11.86 -5.58
N LYS A 89 4.48 -12.65 -6.54
CA LYS A 89 5.77 -13.33 -6.45
C LYS A 89 6.89 -12.35 -6.75
N ARG A 90 8.10 -12.58 -6.25
CA ARG A 90 9.27 -11.75 -6.60
C ARG A 90 9.46 -11.51 -8.11
N LYS A 91 9.15 -12.51 -8.94
CA LYS A 91 9.21 -12.37 -10.41
C LYS A 91 8.18 -11.38 -10.98
N ASP A 92 7.04 -11.19 -10.31
CA ASP A 92 6.01 -10.27 -10.77
C ASP A 92 6.45 -8.81 -10.52
N LEU A 93 7.38 -8.59 -9.57
CA LEU A 93 7.97 -7.28 -9.31
C LEU A 93 8.77 -6.75 -10.49
N SER A 94 9.45 -7.61 -11.26
CA SER A 94 10.14 -7.15 -12.47
C SER A 94 9.15 -6.66 -13.52
N THR A 95 8.00 -7.33 -13.64
CA THR A 95 6.91 -6.90 -14.52
C THR A 95 6.32 -5.56 -14.07
N LEU A 96 6.09 -5.35 -12.76
CA LEU A 96 5.64 -4.06 -12.24
C LEU A 96 6.65 -2.95 -12.53
N HIS A 97 7.94 -3.25 -12.39
CA HIS A 97 9.02 -2.30 -12.71
C HIS A 97 9.07 -1.98 -14.20
N GLU A 98 8.90 -2.97 -15.08
CA GLU A 98 8.81 -2.77 -16.53
C GLU A 98 7.62 -1.88 -16.89
N ILE A 99 6.43 -2.14 -16.32
CA ILE A 99 5.24 -1.32 -16.54
C ILE A 99 5.48 0.13 -16.08
N ALA A 100 6.06 0.32 -14.90
CA ALA A 100 6.37 1.66 -14.39
C ALA A 100 7.33 2.40 -15.33
N ASN A 101 8.27 1.69 -15.95
CA ASN A 101 9.24 2.28 -16.86
C ASN A 101 8.68 2.69 -18.23
N ILE A 102 7.50 2.20 -18.62
CA ILE A 102 6.85 2.61 -19.88
C ILE A 102 6.65 4.13 -19.92
N ILE A 103 6.35 4.75 -18.77
CA ILE A 103 6.02 6.19 -18.69
C ILE A 103 7.13 7.03 -18.04
N SER A 104 8.26 6.42 -17.64
CA SER A 104 9.29 7.11 -16.86
C SER A 104 9.89 8.29 -17.61
N GLU A 105 10.17 8.15 -18.90
CA GLU A 105 10.76 9.22 -19.71
C GLU A 105 9.80 10.40 -19.87
N ASP A 106 8.54 10.13 -20.18
CA ASP A 106 7.50 11.15 -20.31
C ASP A 106 7.28 11.90 -18.99
N LEU A 107 7.25 11.17 -17.87
CA LEU A 107 7.10 11.75 -16.55
C LEU A 107 8.30 12.64 -16.17
N ILE A 108 9.52 12.19 -16.46
CA ILE A 108 10.74 13.00 -16.24
C ILE A 108 10.71 14.25 -17.12
N SER A 109 10.29 14.11 -18.38
CA SER A 109 10.17 15.24 -19.31
C SER A 109 9.18 16.28 -18.78
N LEU A 110 8.01 15.83 -18.32
CA LEU A 110 7.01 16.68 -17.69
C LEU A 110 7.58 17.41 -16.47
N PHE A 111 8.26 16.71 -15.55
CA PHE A 111 8.84 17.37 -14.38
C PHE A 111 9.93 18.37 -14.75
N LYS A 112 10.74 18.10 -15.77
CA LYS A 112 11.75 19.05 -16.26
C LYS A 112 11.11 20.30 -16.88
N GLU A 113 10.02 20.14 -17.62
CA GLU A 113 9.28 21.26 -18.20
C GLU A 113 8.78 22.23 -17.12
N TYR A 114 8.27 21.70 -16.01
CA TYR A 114 7.72 22.50 -14.91
C TYR A 114 8.72 22.84 -13.79
N ASP A 115 9.95 22.29 -13.81
CA ASP A 115 10.94 22.44 -12.72
C ASP A 115 11.21 23.92 -12.39
N LYS A 116 11.38 24.76 -13.41
CA LYS A 116 11.63 26.20 -13.20
C LYS A 116 10.48 26.86 -12.45
N SER A 117 9.25 26.59 -12.87
CA SER A 117 8.04 27.17 -12.26
C SER A 117 7.86 26.67 -10.82
N LEU A 118 8.11 25.38 -10.58
CA LEU A 118 8.03 24.79 -9.24
C LEU A 118 9.08 25.38 -8.29
N LYS A 119 10.32 25.57 -8.75
CA LYS A 119 11.38 26.24 -7.97
C LYS A 119 11.03 27.69 -7.65
N GLN A 120 10.47 28.42 -8.61
CA GLN A 120 10.03 29.80 -8.39
C GLN A 120 8.91 29.86 -7.35
N TYR A 121 7.92 28.97 -7.45
CA TYR A 121 6.84 28.88 -6.48
C TYR A 121 7.38 28.54 -5.09
N PHE A 122 8.23 27.51 -4.99
CA PHE A 122 8.88 27.11 -3.74
C PHE A 122 9.63 28.28 -3.10
N ALA A 123 10.50 28.96 -3.85
CA ALA A 123 11.29 30.11 -3.37
C ALA A 123 10.43 31.30 -2.90
N SER A 124 9.22 31.46 -3.46
CA SER A 124 8.26 32.49 -3.03
C SER A 124 7.34 32.07 -1.88
N SER A 125 7.36 30.79 -1.50
CA SER A 125 6.50 30.23 -0.46
C SER A 125 7.15 30.34 0.92
N ARG A 126 6.34 30.30 1.98
CA ARG A 126 6.86 30.20 3.35
C ARG A 126 7.74 28.97 3.59
N TYR A 127 7.54 27.91 2.81
CA TYR A 127 8.22 26.63 2.97
C TYR A 127 9.69 26.68 2.60
N SER A 128 10.14 27.68 1.82
CA SER A 128 11.56 27.83 1.45
C SER A 128 12.49 28.03 2.66
N ASN A 129 11.92 28.43 3.80
CA ASN A 129 12.67 28.65 5.04
C ASN A 129 12.61 27.44 5.98
N GLU A 130 11.81 26.42 5.66
CA GLU A 130 11.52 25.29 6.56
C GLU A 130 12.04 23.96 6.00
N ILE A 131 11.96 23.78 4.67
CA ILE A 131 12.29 22.54 3.99
C ILE A 131 13.12 22.81 2.73
N THR A 132 13.71 21.76 2.18
CA THR A 132 14.41 21.79 0.90
C THR A 132 13.43 21.77 -0.29
N TYR A 133 13.91 22.13 -1.49
CA TYR A 133 13.11 22.01 -2.71
C TYR A 133 12.75 20.55 -2.99
N GLU A 134 13.65 19.62 -2.69
CA GLU A 134 13.46 18.19 -2.89
C GLU A 134 12.31 17.66 -2.01
N GLU A 135 12.25 18.06 -0.74
CA GLU A 135 11.14 17.73 0.16
C GLU A 135 9.82 18.34 -0.33
N PHE A 136 9.86 19.61 -0.76
CA PHE A 136 8.70 20.27 -1.36
C PHE A 136 8.22 19.54 -2.63
N PHE A 137 9.15 19.14 -3.49
CA PHE A 137 8.87 18.44 -4.74
C PHE A 137 8.25 17.07 -4.47
N ILE A 138 8.71 16.33 -3.46
CA ILE A 138 8.09 15.07 -3.03
C ILE A 138 6.63 15.29 -2.62
N TRP A 139 6.33 16.36 -1.86
CA TRP A 139 4.94 16.69 -1.52
C TRP A 139 4.12 17.05 -2.75
N TRP A 140 4.66 17.88 -3.64
CA TRP A 140 4.00 18.24 -4.89
C TRP A 140 3.70 16.99 -5.74
N TYR A 141 4.67 16.09 -5.87
CA TYR A 141 4.51 14.81 -6.55
C TYR A 141 3.36 13.99 -5.94
N HIS A 142 3.27 13.93 -4.61
CA HIS A 142 2.15 13.26 -3.94
C HIS A 142 0.79 13.88 -4.25
N PHE A 143 0.69 15.21 -4.32
CA PHE A 143 -0.53 15.88 -4.74
C PHE A 143 -0.85 15.61 -6.21
N PHE A 144 0.16 15.66 -7.08
CA PHE A 144 0.02 15.44 -8.50
C PHE A 144 -0.56 14.05 -8.79
N TYR A 145 0.08 12.97 -8.33
CA TYR A 145 -0.45 11.65 -8.63
C TYR A 145 -1.79 11.41 -7.92
N THR A 146 -2.04 11.99 -6.73
CA THR A 146 -3.36 11.89 -6.09
C THR A 146 -4.44 12.48 -6.99
N LYS A 147 -4.19 13.66 -7.59
CA LYS A 147 -5.13 14.32 -8.51
C LYS A 147 -5.33 13.53 -9.80
N VAL A 148 -4.25 12.98 -10.37
CA VAL A 148 -4.33 12.12 -11.54
C VAL A 148 -5.14 10.86 -11.24
N THR A 149 -4.89 10.19 -10.11
CA THR A 149 -5.68 9.02 -9.67
C THR A 149 -7.16 9.35 -9.52
N GLU A 150 -7.51 10.45 -8.85
CA GLU A 150 -8.91 10.91 -8.70
C GLU A 150 -9.59 11.12 -10.07
N GLU A 151 -8.89 11.74 -11.02
CA GLU A 151 -9.43 12.01 -12.35
C GLU A 151 -9.60 10.72 -13.17
N LEU A 152 -8.64 9.79 -13.09
CA LEU A 152 -8.76 8.48 -13.75
C LEU A 152 -9.89 7.62 -13.17
N ILE A 153 -10.17 7.72 -11.86
CA ILE A 153 -11.34 7.10 -11.23
C ILE A 153 -12.63 7.71 -11.79
N LYS A 154 -12.70 9.05 -11.84
CA LYS A 154 -13.87 9.77 -12.36
C LYS A 154 -14.16 9.41 -13.83
N GLN A 155 -13.13 9.15 -14.62
CA GLN A 155 -13.24 8.71 -16.00
C GLN A 155 -13.54 7.21 -16.16
N GLY A 156 -13.59 6.46 -15.05
CA GLY A 156 -13.85 5.01 -15.07
C GLY A 156 -12.68 4.16 -15.58
N VAL A 157 -11.49 4.75 -15.73
CA VAL A 157 -10.27 4.02 -16.11
C VAL A 157 -9.77 3.18 -14.92
N ILE A 158 -9.82 3.76 -13.71
CA ILE A 158 -9.55 3.04 -12.47
C ILE A 158 -10.88 2.71 -11.80
N ILE A 159 -11.12 1.43 -11.55
CA ILE A 159 -12.24 0.96 -10.75
C ILE A 159 -11.72 0.80 -9.32
N THR A 160 -12.26 1.57 -8.38
CA THR A 160 -11.94 1.43 -6.96
C THR A 160 -12.58 0.18 -6.40
N SER A 161 -11.87 -0.53 -5.53
CA SER A 161 -12.52 -1.55 -4.71
C SER A 161 -13.47 -0.89 -3.71
N ALA A 162 -14.42 -1.65 -3.16
CA ALA A 162 -15.31 -1.15 -2.11
C ALA A 162 -14.56 -0.79 -0.81
N GLN A 163 -13.28 -1.16 -0.71
CA GLN A 163 -12.44 -0.91 0.46
C GLN A 163 -11.66 0.40 0.26
N GLU A 164 -11.62 1.24 1.30
CA GLU A 164 -10.86 2.51 1.28
C GLU A 164 -9.35 2.30 1.16
N ASN A 165 -8.87 1.11 1.52
CA ASN A 165 -7.48 0.71 1.34
C ASN A 165 -7.42 -0.61 0.57
N GLN A 166 -6.41 -0.71 -0.29
CA GLN A 166 -6.05 -1.92 -1.01
C GLN A 166 -4.82 -2.54 -0.37
N THR A 167 -5.03 -3.66 0.33
CA THR A 167 -3.92 -4.49 0.83
C THR A 167 -3.36 -5.34 -0.30
N TYR A 168 -2.05 -5.56 -0.30
CA TYR A 168 -1.39 -6.52 -1.17
C TYR A 168 -0.18 -7.17 -0.47
N MET A 169 0.28 -8.30 -0.98
CA MET A 169 1.41 -9.04 -0.41
C MET A 169 2.48 -9.31 -1.45
N ILE A 170 3.73 -9.37 -1.00
CA ILE A 170 4.88 -9.78 -1.81
C ILE A 170 5.54 -10.98 -1.12
N HIS A 171 5.82 -12.04 -1.87
CA HIS A 171 6.47 -13.28 -1.41
C HIS A 171 7.54 -13.77 -2.40
#